data_AF-A0A183MEX5-F1
#
_entry.id   AF-A0A183MEX5-F1
#
_cell.length_a   1.000
_cell.length_b   1.000
_cell.length_c   1.000
_cell.angle_alpha   90.00
_cell.angle_beta   90.00
_cell.angle_gamma   90.00
#
_symmetry.space_group_name_H-M   'P 1'
#
loop_
_entity.id
_entity.type
_entity.pdbx_description
1 polymer ?
#
loop_
_entity_poly.entity_id
_entity_poly.type
_entity_poly.pdbx_seq_one_letter_code
_entity_poly.pdbx_strand_id
1 'polypeptide(L)'
;MTHSNILAIKHSCFNHENNHENYICVMNKTPEKCLKCNGTLENEMIIQLLSPYSNAHQSILFTSYPLSRIAFISSDNNSNTSNNSSIVHYQPNTNLHCGVVDSEGKVYHYTNQYGIQYDTIGWEQSIIINVSELTKCDNLTSFKWNEIIYSIVNDFKQSYHNRMIQHDDYDCLDFVVDIIKYAMDDQQVNRILIAQWLSIQLEWIILYEDIRKQLESGTLQVISKLHHSVTCQL
;
A
#
# COMPACT_ATOMS: atom_id res chain seq x y z
N MET A 1 -15.81 3.14 13.79
CA MET A 1 -15.74 4.32 12.88
C MET A 1 -16.39 3.92 11.56
N THR A 2 -17.49 4.55 11.18
CA THR A 2 -18.09 4.38 9.85
C THR A 2 -17.05 4.82 8.83
N HIS A 3 -16.56 3.88 8.02
CA HIS A 3 -15.65 4.20 6.93
C HIS A 3 -16.44 5.06 5.95
N SER A 4 -16.05 6.34 5.82
CA SER A 4 -16.69 7.23 4.86
C SER A 4 -16.19 6.82 3.48
N ASN A 5 -17.10 6.42 2.60
CA ASN A 5 -16.73 6.01 1.26
C ASN A 5 -16.62 7.24 0.38
N ILE A 6 -15.46 7.45 -0.23
CA ILE A 6 -15.28 8.49 -1.25
C ILE A 6 -15.70 7.89 -2.59
N LEU A 7 -16.64 8.54 -3.27
CA LEU A 7 -17.10 8.18 -4.61
C LEU A 7 -16.51 9.16 -5.61
N ALA A 8 -15.86 8.67 -6.67
CA ALA A 8 -15.39 9.44 -7.81
C ALA A 8 -16.35 9.29 -8.98
N ILE A 9 -16.85 10.42 -9.49
CA ILE A 9 -17.86 10.49 -10.55
C ILE A 9 -17.21 11.18 -11.75
N LYS A 10 -17.15 10.48 -12.90
CA LYS A 10 -16.74 11.11 -14.15
C LYS A 10 -17.90 11.97 -14.65
N HIS A 11 -17.65 13.19 -15.10
CA HIS A 11 -18.71 14.04 -15.62
C HIS A 11 -18.22 14.89 -16.79
N SER A 12 -19.06 15.03 -17.82
CA SER A 12 -18.71 15.65 -19.10
C SER A 12 -18.22 17.09 -18.96
N CYS A 13 -18.80 17.89 -18.04
CA CYS A 13 -18.46 19.30 -17.86
C CYS A 13 -17.00 19.57 -17.41
N PHE A 14 -16.26 18.52 -17.06
CA PHE A 14 -14.85 18.56 -16.67
C PHE A 14 -13.91 17.87 -17.67
N ASN A 15 -14.45 17.20 -18.69
CA ASN A 15 -13.72 16.28 -19.55
C ASN A 15 -13.95 16.58 -21.06
N HIS A 16 -14.24 17.83 -21.41
CA HIS A 16 -14.62 18.18 -22.78
C HIS A 16 -13.49 18.11 -23.82
N GLU A 17 -12.21 18.38 -23.46
CA GLU A 17 -11.16 18.59 -24.48
C GLU A 17 -9.72 18.19 -24.06
N ASN A 18 -9.50 17.58 -22.88
CA ASN A 18 -8.16 17.24 -22.40
C ASN A 18 -7.94 15.73 -22.25
N ASN A 19 -6.74 15.24 -22.57
CA ASN A 19 -6.25 13.87 -22.31
C ASN A 19 -6.08 13.53 -20.81
N HIS A 20 -6.73 14.29 -19.92
CA HIS A 20 -6.64 14.12 -18.47
C HIS A 20 -8.05 13.95 -17.90
N GLU A 21 -8.27 12.80 -17.25
CA GLU A 21 -9.56 12.47 -16.65
C GLU A 21 -9.69 13.12 -15.28
N ASN A 22 -10.66 14.02 -15.17
CA ASN A 22 -11.04 14.67 -13.91
C ASN A 22 -12.30 14.01 -13.35
N TYR A 23 -12.31 13.85 -12.03
CA TYR A 23 -13.42 13.23 -11.31
C TYR A 23 -13.97 14.19 -10.25
N ILE A 24 -15.29 14.12 -10.06
CA ILE A 24 -15.98 14.73 -8.92
C ILE A 24 -15.96 13.72 -7.78
N CYS A 25 -15.26 14.02 -6.69
CA CYS A 25 -15.23 13.22 -5.48
C CYS A 25 -16.31 13.68 -4.51
N VAL A 26 -17.05 12.75 -3.90
CA VAL A 26 -18.12 13.00 -2.92
C VAL A 26 -18.12 11.97 -1.80
N MET A 27 -18.64 12.34 -0.62
CA MET A 27 -18.78 11.41 0.51
C MET A 27 -20.11 10.66 0.49
N ASN A 28 -20.06 9.34 0.61
CA ASN A 28 -21.14 8.38 0.91
C ASN A 28 -22.30 8.29 -0.10
N LYS A 29 -22.73 9.39 -0.72
CA LYS A 29 -23.86 9.44 -1.64
C LYS A 29 -23.56 10.34 -2.83
N THR A 30 -23.94 9.88 -4.01
CA THR A 30 -23.90 10.68 -5.23
C THR A 30 -24.95 11.80 -5.18
N PRO A 31 -24.57 13.06 -5.39
CA PRO A 31 -25.52 14.15 -5.53
C PRO A 31 -26.29 14.04 -6.84
N GLU A 32 -27.50 14.61 -6.89
CA GLU A 32 -28.32 14.60 -8.10
C GLU A 32 -27.76 15.52 -9.20
N LYS A 33 -27.04 16.58 -8.80
CA LYS A 33 -26.54 17.62 -9.71
C LYS A 33 -25.06 17.94 -9.48
N CYS A 34 -24.37 18.30 -10.56
CA CYS A 34 -23.04 18.89 -10.52
C CYS A 34 -23.09 20.33 -10.00
N LEU A 35 -22.29 20.68 -8.99
CA LEU A 35 -22.25 22.04 -8.44
C LEU A 35 -21.65 23.08 -9.41
N LYS A 36 -20.89 22.65 -10.42
CA LYS A 36 -20.28 23.56 -11.40
C LYS A 36 -21.22 23.93 -12.55
N CYS A 37 -21.86 22.95 -13.20
CA CYS A 37 -22.70 23.19 -14.37
C CYS A 37 -24.21 23.04 -14.10
N ASN A 38 -24.59 22.62 -12.89
CA ASN A 38 -25.96 22.31 -12.49
C ASN A 38 -26.63 21.18 -13.31
N GLY A 39 -25.86 20.46 -14.12
CA GLY A 39 -26.31 19.30 -14.89
C GLY A 39 -26.56 18.09 -13.99
N THR A 40 -27.49 17.24 -14.40
CA THR A 40 -27.84 16.00 -13.70
C THR A 40 -26.68 15.00 -13.76
N LEU A 41 -26.40 14.31 -12.65
CA LEU A 41 -25.37 13.27 -12.55
C LEU A 41 -25.94 11.84 -12.73
N GLU A 42 -27.20 11.72 -13.15
CA GLU A 42 -27.85 10.44 -13.45
C GLU A 42 -27.15 9.74 -14.62
N ASN A 43 -26.79 8.46 -14.44
CA ASN A 43 -26.08 7.61 -15.40
C ASN A 43 -24.59 7.90 -15.61
N GLU A 44 -23.94 8.65 -14.73
CA GLU A 44 -22.49 8.81 -14.77
C GLU A 44 -21.75 7.57 -14.24
N MET A 45 -20.51 7.37 -14.72
CA MET A 45 -19.64 6.31 -14.18
C MET A 45 -19.21 6.69 -12.76
N ILE A 46 -19.60 5.85 -11.80
CA ILE A 46 -19.27 6.02 -10.37
C ILE A 46 -18.26 4.95 -9.97
N ILE A 47 -17.14 5.39 -9.41
CA ILE A 47 -16.08 4.53 -8.90
C ILE A 47 -15.95 4.78 -7.41
N GLN A 48 -15.95 3.73 -6.59
CA GLN A 48 -15.59 3.86 -5.18
C GLN A 48 -14.07 3.96 -5.06
N LEU A 49 -13.57 5.04 -4.47
CA LEU A 49 -12.15 5.16 -4.14
C LEU A 49 -11.87 4.33 -2.89
N LEU A 50 -11.09 3.28 -3.08
CA LEU A 50 -10.63 2.44 -1.99
C LEU A 50 -9.57 3.16 -1.16
N SER A 51 -9.53 2.81 0.12
CA SER A 51 -8.50 3.26 1.03
C SER A 51 -7.11 2.83 0.50
N PRO A 52 -6.12 3.73 0.50
CA PRO A 52 -4.76 3.43 0.03
C PRO A 52 -3.94 2.57 1.02
N TYR A 53 -4.57 2.16 2.12
CA TYR A 53 -4.00 1.27 3.15
C TYR A 53 -4.98 0.15 3.47
N SER A 54 -4.43 -0.99 3.87
CA SER A 54 -5.16 -2.19 4.26
C SER A 54 -4.47 -2.92 5.41
N ASN A 55 -5.17 -3.92 5.95
CA ASN A 55 -4.67 -4.71 7.07
C ASN A 55 -3.74 -5.82 6.55
N ALA A 56 -2.46 -5.76 6.90
CA ALA A 56 -1.49 -6.80 6.54
C ALA A 56 -1.86 -8.17 7.13
N HIS A 57 -2.51 -8.19 8.28
CA HIS A 57 -2.87 -9.42 9.00
C HIS A 57 -4.07 -10.16 8.41
N GLN A 58 -4.62 -9.69 7.29
CA GLN A 58 -5.65 -10.44 6.58
C GLN A 58 -5.06 -11.72 5.99
N SER A 59 -5.64 -12.88 6.34
CA SER A 59 -5.24 -14.17 5.81
C SER A 59 -5.71 -14.37 4.37
N ILE A 60 -4.94 -15.15 3.61
CA ILE A 60 -5.24 -15.53 2.23
C ILE A 60 -5.85 -16.94 2.24
N LEU A 61 -7.08 -17.06 1.76
CA LEU A 61 -7.80 -18.33 1.72
C LEU A 61 -7.31 -19.26 0.59
N PHE A 62 -6.97 -18.69 -0.56
CA PHE A 62 -6.57 -19.45 -1.76
C PHE A 62 -5.06 -19.34 -1.97
N THR A 63 -4.30 -20.22 -1.35
CA THR A 63 -2.83 -20.17 -1.37
C THR A 63 -2.20 -20.48 -2.74
N SER A 64 -2.98 -21.00 -3.68
CA SER A 64 -2.58 -21.20 -5.08
C SER A 64 -2.67 -19.92 -5.93
N TYR A 65 -3.24 -18.84 -5.41
CA TYR A 65 -3.37 -17.57 -6.13
C TYR A 65 -2.06 -16.77 -6.04
N PRO A 66 -1.64 -16.05 -7.10
CA PRO A 66 -0.42 -15.25 -7.12
C PRO A 66 -0.56 -14.00 -6.24
N LEU A 67 -0.44 -14.17 -4.92
CA LEU A 67 -0.40 -13.09 -3.93
C LEU A 67 0.87 -13.21 -3.08
N SER A 68 1.77 -12.27 -3.28
CA SER A 68 3.06 -12.16 -2.61
C SER A 68 3.21 -10.76 -2.05
N ARG A 69 2.94 -10.61 -0.75
CA ARG A 69 2.69 -9.31 -0.14
C ARG A 69 3.92 -8.80 0.57
N ILE A 70 4.21 -7.52 0.36
CA ILE A 70 5.07 -6.71 1.22
C ILE A 70 4.23 -5.61 1.86
N ALA A 71 4.55 -5.26 3.10
CA ALA A 71 3.84 -4.26 3.88
C ALA A 71 4.77 -3.13 4.29
N PHE A 72 4.25 -1.90 4.28
CA PHE A 72 4.94 -0.71 4.80
C PHE A 72 4.06 0.02 5.82
N ILE A 73 4.67 0.43 6.92
CA ILE A 73 4.08 1.28 7.96
C ILE A 73 4.97 2.49 8.23
N SER A 74 4.42 3.51 8.89
CA SER A 74 5.23 4.59 9.45
C SER A 74 6.11 4.08 10.59
N SER A 75 7.40 4.41 10.57
CA SER A 75 8.35 4.11 11.65
C SER A 75 8.16 5.01 12.87
N ASP A 76 7.41 6.11 12.76
CA ASP A 76 7.26 7.13 13.80
C ASP A 76 6.35 6.69 14.96
N ASN A 77 6.42 5.42 15.36
CA ASN A 77 5.77 4.85 16.56
C ASN A 77 6.53 5.26 17.83
N ASN A 78 6.74 6.57 18.05
CA ASN A 78 7.21 7.05 19.35
C ASN A 78 6.06 6.98 20.36
N SER A 79 6.15 5.97 21.22
CA SER A 79 5.11 5.42 22.10
C SER A 79 4.67 6.31 23.28
N ASN A 80 4.69 7.65 23.18
CA ASN A 80 4.33 8.53 24.31
C ASN A 80 3.48 9.75 23.97
N THR A 81 3.03 9.90 22.73
CA THR A 81 1.99 10.89 22.40
C THR A 81 0.88 10.19 21.66
N SER A 82 -0.35 10.36 22.14
CA SER A 82 -1.60 9.81 21.62
C SER A 82 -2.00 10.32 20.23
N ASN A 83 -1.04 10.67 19.37
CA ASN A 83 -1.26 11.17 18.04
C ASN A 83 -0.73 10.17 17.02
N ASN A 84 -1.65 9.30 16.57
CA ASN A 84 -1.70 8.59 15.29
C ASN A 84 -0.47 8.75 14.37
N SER A 85 0.55 7.91 14.55
CA SER A 85 1.56 7.59 13.54
C SER A 85 1.00 6.67 12.45
N SER A 86 -0.20 7.01 11.97
CA SER A 86 -0.87 6.24 10.92
C SER A 86 -0.27 6.58 9.56
N ILE A 87 -0.10 5.56 8.71
CA ILE A 87 0.29 5.77 7.30
C ILE A 87 -0.72 6.67 6.55
N VAL A 88 -1.96 6.78 7.04
CA VAL A 88 -3.00 7.70 6.54
C VAL A 88 -2.51 9.15 6.51
N HIS A 89 -1.67 9.54 7.47
CA HIS A 89 -1.16 10.90 7.60
C HIS A 89 0.29 11.05 7.12
N TYR A 90 0.73 10.15 6.23
CA TYR A 90 2.06 10.18 5.65
C TYR A 90 2.45 11.59 5.18
N GLN A 91 3.65 12.02 5.52
CA GLN A 91 4.26 13.24 5.02
C GLN A 91 5.54 12.88 4.25
N PRO A 92 5.91 13.68 3.23
CA PRO A 92 7.25 13.59 2.66
C PRO A 92 8.29 13.67 3.79
N ASN A 93 9.23 12.71 3.81
CA ASN A 93 10.25 12.50 4.86
C ASN A 93 9.82 11.70 6.10
N THR A 94 8.59 11.17 6.16
CA THR A 94 8.25 10.15 7.16
C THR A 94 9.08 8.90 6.92
N ASN A 95 9.75 8.41 7.97
CA ASN A 95 10.48 7.15 7.92
C ASN A 95 9.49 5.99 7.81
N LEU A 96 9.80 5.02 6.95
CA LEU A 96 8.95 3.86 6.72
C LEU A 96 9.68 2.58 7.17
N HIS A 97 8.94 1.70 7.82
CA HIS A 97 9.36 0.36 8.18
C HIS A 97 8.62 -0.64 7.31
N CYS A 98 9.29 -1.71 6.90
CA CYS A 98 8.71 -2.69 6.00
C CYS A 98 8.98 -4.14 6.37
N GLY A 99 8.13 -5.01 5.83
CA GLY A 99 8.21 -6.45 6.02
C GLY A 99 7.52 -7.22 4.89
N VAL A 100 7.72 -8.53 4.90
CA VAL A 100 7.05 -9.48 4.00
C VAL A 100 5.92 -10.17 4.75
N VAL A 101 4.78 -10.35 4.10
CA VAL A 101 3.57 -10.91 4.73
C VAL A 101 3.31 -12.31 4.21
N ASP A 102 3.20 -13.28 5.11
CA ASP A 102 2.82 -14.65 4.74
C ASP A 102 1.30 -14.78 4.49
N SER A 103 0.86 -15.97 4.11
CA SER A 103 -0.57 -16.24 3.86
C SER A 103 -1.44 -16.25 5.11
N GLU A 104 -0.86 -16.40 6.30
CA GLU A 104 -1.57 -16.35 7.58
C GLU A 104 -1.76 -14.91 8.07
N GLY A 105 -1.09 -13.94 7.44
CA GLY A 105 -1.09 -12.54 7.85
C GLY A 105 0.00 -12.19 8.86
N LYS A 106 1.03 -13.04 9.03
CA LYS A 106 2.20 -12.69 9.83
C LYS A 106 3.11 -11.81 8.99
N VAL A 107 3.54 -10.70 9.58
CA VAL A 107 4.48 -9.78 8.94
C VAL A 107 5.87 -10.08 9.48
N TYR A 108 6.75 -10.64 8.64
CA TYR A 108 8.16 -10.82 8.96
C TYR A 108 8.91 -9.54 8.60
N HIS A 109 9.71 -9.03 9.52
CA HIS A 109 10.50 -7.82 9.31
C HIS A 109 11.82 -7.91 10.05
N TYR A 110 12.78 -7.09 9.64
CA TYR A 110 14.10 -7.04 10.25
C TYR A 110 14.30 -5.73 11.02
N THR A 111 14.95 -5.79 12.17
CA THR A 111 15.43 -4.62 12.92
C THR A 111 16.88 -4.82 13.34
N ASN A 112 17.67 -3.75 13.40
CA ASN A 112 19.07 -3.85 13.80
C ASN A 112 19.22 -4.37 15.24
N GLN A 113 18.24 -4.07 16.10
CA GLN A 113 18.28 -4.45 17.52
C GLN A 113 17.94 -5.92 17.75
N TYR A 114 16.98 -6.48 17.00
CA TYR A 114 16.42 -7.80 17.29
C TYR A 114 16.53 -8.80 16.13
N GLY A 115 17.13 -8.39 15.01
CA GLY A 115 17.18 -9.17 13.78
C GLY A 115 15.78 -9.38 13.19
N ILE A 116 15.57 -10.57 12.61
CA ILE A 116 14.29 -10.95 12.02
C ILE A 116 13.28 -11.30 13.11
N GLN A 117 12.14 -10.63 13.08
CA GLN A 117 10.99 -10.88 13.93
C GLN A 117 9.74 -11.08 13.07
N TYR A 118 8.63 -11.46 13.70
CA TYR A 118 7.34 -11.41 13.06
C TYR A 118 6.29 -10.84 13.99
N ASP A 119 5.37 -10.08 13.40
CA ASP A 119 4.24 -9.47 14.08
C ASP A 119 2.91 -10.07 13.58
N THR A 120 1.95 -10.16 14.49
CA THR A 120 0.55 -10.53 14.20
C THR A 120 -0.44 -9.40 14.48
N ILE A 121 0.06 -8.24 14.93
CA ILE A 121 -0.69 -7.02 15.23
C ILE A 121 0.18 -5.79 14.88
N GLY A 122 -0.42 -4.61 14.77
CA GLY A 122 0.30 -3.34 14.58
C GLY A 122 0.50 -2.93 13.11
N TRP A 123 0.11 -3.78 12.16
CA TRP A 123 0.19 -3.54 10.72
C TRP A 123 -1.21 -3.40 10.07
N GLU A 124 -2.21 -2.98 10.85
CA GLU A 124 -3.60 -2.84 10.39
C GLU A 124 -3.81 -1.70 9.38
N GLN A 125 -2.92 -0.70 9.41
CA GLN A 125 -2.90 0.41 8.48
C GLN A 125 -1.56 0.41 7.72
N SER A 126 -1.44 -0.52 6.79
CA SER A 126 -0.23 -0.71 5.99
C SER A 126 -0.50 -0.40 4.52
N ILE A 127 0.52 0.10 3.82
CA ILE A 127 0.56 -0.01 2.37
C ILE A 127 0.93 -1.45 2.04
N ILE A 128 0.08 -2.13 1.27
CA ILE A 128 0.37 -3.48 0.80
C ILE A 128 0.73 -3.41 -0.69
N ILE A 129 1.87 -3.98 -1.03
CA ILE A 129 2.29 -4.15 -2.42
C ILE A 129 2.30 -5.64 -2.75
N ASN A 130 1.62 -6.00 -3.84
CA ASN A 130 1.61 -7.35 -4.37
C ASN A 130 2.72 -7.52 -5.42
N VAL A 131 3.80 -8.20 -5.02
CA VAL A 131 5.00 -8.40 -5.84
C VAL A 131 4.69 -9.22 -7.09
N SER A 132 3.87 -10.26 -6.99
CA SER A 132 3.50 -11.11 -8.14
C SER A 132 2.76 -10.34 -9.22
N GLU A 133 1.88 -9.40 -8.84
CA GLU A 133 1.16 -8.54 -9.78
C GLU A 133 2.10 -7.56 -10.49
N LEU A 134 2.94 -6.84 -9.74
CA LEU A 134 3.87 -5.85 -10.30
C LEU A 134 4.90 -6.49 -11.25
N THR A 135 5.30 -7.71 -10.94
CA THR A 135 6.31 -8.46 -11.70
C THR A 135 5.68 -9.38 -12.75
N LYS A 136 4.35 -9.49 -12.79
CA LYS A 136 3.58 -10.42 -13.65
C LYS A 136 4.06 -11.86 -13.51
N CYS A 137 4.42 -12.26 -12.29
CA CYS A 137 4.90 -13.60 -11.97
C CYS A 137 3.77 -14.46 -11.40
N ASP A 138 3.01 -15.12 -12.28
CA ASP A 138 1.88 -15.97 -11.89
C ASP A 138 2.29 -17.20 -11.06
N ASN A 139 3.56 -17.61 -11.18
CA ASN A 139 4.11 -18.73 -10.41
C ASN A 139 4.42 -18.38 -8.95
N LEU A 140 4.47 -17.08 -8.62
CA LEU A 140 4.73 -16.62 -7.27
C LEU A 140 3.44 -16.60 -6.44
N THR A 141 2.92 -17.80 -6.20
CA THR A 141 1.73 -18.08 -5.38
C THR A 141 2.00 -17.80 -3.91
N SER A 142 0.95 -17.57 -3.11
CA SER A 142 1.12 -17.39 -1.66
C SER A 142 1.75 -18.59 -0.98
N PHE A 143 1.47 -19.81 -1.47
CA PHE A 143 2.15 -21.01 -1.01
C PHE A 143 3.66 -20.91 -1.25
N LYS A 144 4.07 -20.55 -2.48
CA LYS A 144 5.49 -20.43 -2.82
C LYS A 144 6.17 -19.31 -2.04
N TRP A 145 5.48 -18.19 -1.89
CA TRP A 145 5.91 -17.05 -1.08
C TRP A 145 6.21 -17.44 0.36
N ASN A 146 5.32 -18.21 1.00
CA ASN A 146 5.55 -18.73 2.35
C ASN A 146 6.79 -19.62 2.44
N GLU A 147 6.99 -20.55 1.49
CA GLU A 147 8.18 -21.41 1.47
C GLU A 147 9.47 -20.58 1.44
N ILE A 148 9.49 -19.53 0.63
CA ILE A 148 10.65 -18.64 0.47
C ILE A 148 10.90 -17.86 1.77
N ILE A 149 9.88 -17.24 2.35
CA ILE A 149 9.98 -16.54 3.64
C ILE A 149 10.56 -17.48 4.68
N TYR A 150 9.98 -18.67 4.86
CA TYR A 150 10.43 -19.62 5.87
C TYR A 150 11.85 -20.13 5.62
N SER A 151 12.23 -20.38 4.37
CA SER A 151 13.60 -20.77 4.02
C SER A 151 14.60 -19.70 4.47
N ILE A 152 14.38 -18.44 4.06
CA ILE A 152 15.31 -17.35 4.35
C ILE A 152 15.35 -17.04 5.84
N VAL A 153 14.20 -17.02 6.52
CA VAL A 153 14.15 -16.79 7.98
C VAL A 153 14.89 -17.89 8.73
N ASN A 154 14.78 -19.16 8.31
CA ASN A 154 15.50 -20.27 8.94
C ASN A 154 16.99 -20.24 8.63
N ASP A 155 17.39 -19.95 7.39
CA ASP A 155 18.80 -19.81 6.99
C ASP A 155 19.48 -18.67 7.74
N PHE A 156 18.77 -17.56 7.96
CA PHE A 156 19.26 -16.42 8.72
C PHE A 156 19.46 -16.78 10.20
N LYS A 157 18.52 -17.53 10.82
CA LYS A 157 18.68 -18.03 12.20
C LYS A 157 19.88 -18.96 12.34
N GLN A 158 20.19 -19.77 11.33
CA GLN A 158 21.35 -20.68 11.35
C GLN A 158 22.67 -19.95 11.09
N SER A 159 22.65 -18.89 10.26
CA SER A 159 23.84 -18.10 9.89
C SER A 159 24.03 -16.83 10.74
N TYR A 160 23.22 -16.66 11.79
CA TYR A 160 23.05 -15.46 12.61
C TYR A 160 24.35 -14.88 13.20
N HIS A 161 25.38 -15.71 13.40
CA HIS A 161 26.67 -15.26 13.92
C HIS A 161 27.61 -14.65 12.88
N ASN A 162 27.46 -14.96 11.59
CA ASN A 162 28.41 -14.56 10.54
C ASN A 162 27.94 -13.38 9.67
N ARG A 163 26.62 -13.16 9.51
CA ARG A 163 26.10 -12.11 8.60
C ARG A 163 26.01 -10.73 9.24
N MET A 164 25.67 -10.63 10.53
CA MET A 164 25.60 -9.33 11.23
C MET A 164 26.97 -8.67 11.43
N ILE A 165 28.07 -9.43 11.35
CA ILE A 165 29.44 -8.90 11.47
C ILE A 165 29.91 -8.23 10.16
N GLN A 166 29.19 -8.40 9.04
CA GLN A 166 29.68 -7.97 7.72
C GLN A 166 29.00 -6.72 7.14
N HIS A 167 27.85 -6.27 7.65
CA HIS A 167 27.14 -5.12 7.07
C HIS A 167 26.45 -4.26 8.13
N ASP A 168 27.14 -3.22 8.61
CA ASP A 168 26.61 -2.21 9.53
C ASP A 168 25.38 -1.45 8.95
N ASP A 169 25.18 -1.51 7.64
CA ASP A 169 24.14 -0.78 6.90
C ASP A 169 22.91 -1.63 6.52
N TYR A 170 22.83 -2.91 6.91
CA TYR A 170 21.70 -3.77 6.54
C TYR A 170 20.43 -3.39 7.32
N ASP A 171 19.32 -3.14 6.62
CA ASP A 171 18.06 -2.71 7.22
C ASP A 171 16.82 -3.53 6.79
N CYS A 172 15.63 -3.09 7.22
CA CYS A 172 14.36 -3.74 6.93
C CYS A 172 14.05 -3.82 5.42
N LEU A 173 14.53 -2.89 4.61
CA LEU A 173 14.33 -2.88 3.17
C LEU A 173 15.27 -3.87 2.49
N ASP A 174 16.52 -4.00 2.96
CA ASP A 174 17.44 -5.03 2.45
C ASP A 174 16.90 -6.43 2.68
N PHE A 175 16.29 -6.67 3.85
CA PHE A 175 15.58 -7.91 4.13
C PHE A 175 14.47 -8.19 3.11
N VAL A 176 13.63 -7.21 2.79
CA VAL A 176 12.58 -7.37 1.78
C VAL A 176 13.18 -7.59 0.38
N VAL A 177 14.26 -6.88 0.02
CA VAL A 177 14.98 -7.06 -1.25
C VAL A 177 15.48 -8.49 -1.39
N ASP A 178 16.11 -9.05 -0.36
CA ASP A 178 16.67 -10.40 -0.39
C ASP A 178 15.58 -11.47 -0.60
N ILE A 179 14.44 -11.33 0.09
CA ILE A 179 13.28 -12.21 -0.11
C ILE A 179 12.82 -12.17 -1.57
N ILE A 180 12.66 -10.99 -2.15
CA ILE A 180 12.14 -10.84 -3.52
C ILE A 180 13.17 -11.33 -4.55
N LYS A 181 14.45 -11.02 -4.38
CA LYS A 181 15.53 -11.54 -5.24
C LYS A 181 15.51 -13.06 -5.30
N TYR A 182 15.40 -13.71 -4.14
CA TYR A 182 15.34 -15.16 -4.06
C TYR A 182 14.06 -15.70 -4.67
N ALA A 183 12.94 -15.02 -4.46
CA ALA A 183 11.64 -15.40 -5.00
C ALA A 183 11.59 -15.38 -6.53
N MET A 184 12.27 -14.42 -7.14
CA MET A 184 12.23 -14.17 -8.58
C MET A 184 13.43 -14.76 -9.34
N ASP A 185 14.45 -15.25 -8.63
CA ASP A 185 15.77 -15.55 -9.20
C ASP A 185 16.33 -14.37 -10.04
N ASP A 186 16.05 -13.14 -9.58
CA ASP A 186 16.36 -11.91 -10.30
C ASP A 186 17.28 -11.01 -9.48
N GLN A 187 18.52 -10.86 -9.94
CA GLN A 187 19.54 -10.01 -9.32
C GLN A 187 19.30 -8.51 -9.57
N GLN A 188 18.40 -8.13 -10.48
CA GLN A 188 18.09 -6.74 -10.77
C GLN A 188 17.21 -6.09 -9.71
N VAL A 189 16.46 -6.88 -8.94
CA VAL A 189 15.65 -6.38 -7.81
C VAL A 189 16.56 -5.67 -6.82
N ASN A 190 16.24 -4.43 -6.48
CA ASN A 190 17.04 -3.63 -5.56
C ASN A 190 16.17 -2.58 -4.85
N ARG A 191 16.78 -1.85 -3.91
CA ARG A 191 16.11 -0.82 -3.10
C ARG A 191 15.40 0.24 -3.95
N ILE A 192 16.00 0.66 -5.07
CA ILE A 192 15.43 1.69 -5.96
C ILE A 192 14.16 1.17 -6.62
N LEU A 193 14.15 -0.07 -7.09
CA LEU A 193 12.97 -0.67 -7.71
C LEU A 193 11.79 -0.78 -6.74
N ILE A 194 12.04 -1.24 -5.51
CA ILE A 194 10.99 -1.31 -4.48
C ILE A 194 10.50 0.09 -4.10
N ALA A 195 11.40 1.06 -3.99
CA ALA A 195 11.04 2.45 -3.73
C ALA A 195 10.16 3.04 -4.85
N GLN A 196 10.40 2.67 -6.12
CA GLN A 196 9.54 3.06 -7.24
C GLN A 196 8.14 2.46 -7.09
N TRP A 197 8.02 1.18 -6.74
CA TRP A 197 6.71 0.56 -6.48
C TRP A 197 5.96 1.25 -5.35
N LEU A 198 6.68 1.59 -4.27
CA LEU A 198 6.12 2.30 -3.12
C LEU A 198 5.72 3.74 -3.45
N SER A 199 6.49 4.45 -4.28
CA SER A 199 6.22 5.86 -4.62
C SER A 199 4.83 6.08 -5.19
N ILE A 200 4.35 5.16 -6.04
CA ILE A 200 3.01 5.20 -6.62
C ILE A 200 1.93 5.10 -5.53
N GLN A 201 2.16 4.25 -4.52
CA GLN A 201 1.23 4.09 -3.40
C GLN A 201 1.25 5.31 -2.48
N LEU A 202 2.42 5.91 -2.25
CA LEU A 202 2.56 7.11 -1.42
C LEU A 202 1.90 8.33 -2.06
N GLU A 203 2.04 8.50 -3.38
CA GLU A 203 1.30 9.53 -4.13
C GLU A 203 -0.22 9.36 -3.95
N TRP A 204 -0.69 8.11 -3.99
CA TRP A 204 -2.10 7.81 -3.78
C TRP A 204 -2.56 8.12 -2.36
N ILE A 205 -1.75 7.82 -1.34
CA ILE A 205 -2.04 8.20 0.05
C ILE A 205 -2.22 9.71 0.20
N ILE A 206 -1.27 10.48 -0.33
CA ILE A 206 -1.30 11.95 -0.23
C ILE A 206 -2.57 12.49 -0.90
N LEU A 207 -2.86 12.04 -2.13
CA LEU A 207 -4.04 12.47 -2.87
C LEU A 207 -5.35 12.09 -2.16
N TYR A 208 -5.44 10.85 -1.66
CA TYR A 208 -6.62 10.37 -0.94
C TYR A 208 -6.90 11.20 0.31
N GLU A 209 -5.86 11.48 1.10
CA GLU A 209 -5.97 12.28 2.33
C GLU A 209 -6.35 13.74 2.04
N ASP A 210 -5.81 14.32 0.97
CA ASP A 210 -6.18 15.67 0.53
C ASP A 210 -7.65 15.76 0.10
N ILE A 211 -8.13 14.78 -0.67
CA ILE A 211 -9.56 14.68 -1.05
C ILE A 211 -10.42 14.54 0.21
N ARG A 212 -10.04 13.64 1.12
CA ARG A 212 -10.78 13.41 2.37
C ARG A 212 -10.91 14.70 3.19
N LYS A 213 -9.80 15.42 3.41
CA LYS A 213 -9.78 16.69 4.16
C LYS A 213 -10.66 17.76 3.52
N GLN A 214 -10.62 17.90 2.20
CA GLN A 214 -11.44 18.89 1.48
C GLN A 214 -12.94 18.56 1.53
N LEU A 215 -13.29 17.28 1.51
CA LEU A 215 -14.68 16.83 1.68
C LEU A 215 -15.16 17.06 3.12
N GLU A 216 -14.31 16.79 4.12
CA GLU A 216 -14.61 17.02 5.54
C GLU A 216 -14.71 18.51 5.89
N SER A 217 -13.99 19.39 5.21
CA SER A 217 -14.07 20.85 5.42
C SER A 217 -15.36 21.49 4.91
N GLY A 218 -16.33 20.68 4.45
CA GLY A 218 -17.67 21.13 4.03
C GLY A 218 -17.85 21.23 2.51
N THR A 219 -16.85 20.88 1.71
CA THR A 219 -17.00 20.84 0.25
C THR A 219 -17.70 19.54 -0.13
N LEU A 220 -18.99 19.59 -0.49
CA LEU A 220 -19.72 18.39 -0.89
C LEU A 220 -19.18 17.73 -2.17
N GLN A 221 -18.45 18.47 -3.01
CA GLN A 221 -17.85 18.00 -4.26
C GLN A 221 -16.43 18.55 -4.42
N VAL A 222 -15.45 17.68 -4.62
CA VAL A 222 -14.05 18.05 -4.92
C VAL A 222 -13.70 17.59 -6.32
N ILE A 223 -12.88 18.35 -7.05
CA ILE A 223 -12.43 17.94 -8.39
C ILE A 223 -10.96 17.53 -8.29
N SER A 224 -10.69 16.27 -8.62
CA SER A 224 -9.33 15.74 -8.56
C SER A 224 -8.99 14.98 -9.85
N LYS A 225 -7.72 15.07 -10.22
CA LYS A 225 -7.12 14.21 -11.25
C LYS A 225 -6.79 12.88 -10.59
N LEU A 226 -7.36 11.79 -11.08
CA LEU A 226 -7.06 10.44 -10.61
C LEU A 226 -6.22 9.71 -11.67
N HIS A 227 -5.17 9.03 -11.24
CA HIS A 227 -4.34 8.22 -12.14
C HIS A 227 -4.98 6.85 -12.39
N HIS A 228 -4.75 6.24 -13.55
CA HIS A 228 -5.27 4.90 -13.89
C HIS A 228 -4.86 3.79 -12.91
N SER A 229 -3.78 3.96 -12.15
CA SER A 229 -3.34 3.03 -11.09
C SER A 229 -4.29 3.00 -9.88
N VAL A 230 -5.14 4.02 -9.71
CA VAL A 230 -6.08 4.15 -8.59
C VAL A 230 -7.34 3.30 -8.80
N THR A 231 -7.66 2.98 -10.06
CA THR A 231 -8.91 2.29 -10.44
C THR A 231 -8.81 0.77 -10.47
N CYS A 232 -7.63 0.20 -10.23
CA CYS A 232 -7.40 -1.25 -10.21
C CYS A 232 -6.70 -1.64 -8.90
N GLN A 233 -7.48 -1.84 -7.84
CA GLN A 233 -7.06 -2.65 -6.70
C GLN A 233 -8.12 -3.75 -6.56
N LEU A 234 -7.75 -4.98 -6.91
CA LEU A 234 -8.50 -6.21 -6.67
C LEU A 234 -7.87 -6.96 -5.49
#